data_AF-A0A1V2J588-F1
#
_entry.id   AF-A0A1V2J588-F1
#
_cell.length_a   1.000
_cell.length_b   1.000
_cell.length_c   1.000
_cell.angle_alpha   90.00
_cell.angle_beta   90.00
_cell.angle_gamma   90.00
#
_symmetry.space_group_name_H-M   'P 1'
#
loop_
_entity.id
_entity.type
_entity.pdbx_description
1 polymer ?
#
loop_
_entity_poly.entity_id
_entity_poly.type
_entity_poly.pdbx_seq_one_letter_code
_entity_poly.pdbx_strand_id
1 'polypeptide(L)'
;MTSHQKLDEFSVAAFAAANLKITYVLTSTISIVTEVSGDARQNATVTIMNGSQQVWNATMTQAEPTATIGSNLIIGSVTIKAGGTFTLQIPTVTQPGSMTAALTLITPNNPGGIPFNAQVAQWPLSS
;
A
#
# COMPACT_ATOMS: atom_id res chain seq x y z
N MET A 1 42.65 11.19 -27.33
CA MET A 1 42.45 11.43 -25.89
C MET A 1 41.02 11.02 -25.58
N THR A 2 40.86 9.88 -24.91
CA THR A 2 39.59 9.21 -24.66
C THR A 2 38.84 9.91 -23.53
N SER A 3 37.74 10.57 -23.86
CA SER A 3 36.79 11.08 -22.87
C SER A 3 36.01 9.89 -22.31
N HIS A 4 36.47 9.33 -21.19
CA HIS A 4 35.69 8.41 -20.39
C HIS A 4 34.60 9.23 -19.71
N GLN A 5 33.43 9.28 -20.35
CA GLN A 5 32.20 9.73 -19.74
C GLN A 5 31.96 8.78 -18.55
N LYS A 6 32.29 9.24 -17.35
CA LYS A 6 31.99 8.56 -16.10
C LYS A 6 30.46 8.46 -16.08
N LEU A 7 29.94 7.29 -16.44
CA LEU A 7 28.56 6.92 -16.14
C LEU A 7 28.47 7.01 -14.62
N ASP A 8 27.98 8.15 -14.15
CA ASP A 8 27.75 8.38 -12.75
C ASP A 8 27.07 7.15 -12.18
N GLU A 9 27.73 6.65 -11.17
CA GLU A 9 27.44 5.43 -10.46
C GLU A 9 25.92 5.31 -10.30
N PHE A 10 25.33 4.33 -11.00
CA PHE A 10 24.10 3.66 -10.58
C PHE A 10 24.40 3.01 -9.22
N SER A 11 24.58 3.84 -8.19
CA SER A 11 24.92 3.39 -6.87
C SER A 11 23.68 2.70 -6.32
N VAL A 12 23.88 1.50 -5.81
CA VAL A 12 22.84 0.69 -5.17
C VAL A 12 22.15 1.47 -4.03
N ALA A 13 22.82 2.49 -3.48
CA ALA A 13 22.30 3.45 -2.50
C ALA A 13 21.15 4.33 -3.03
N ALA A 14 21.11 4.67 -4.32
CA ALA A 14 20.00 5.44 -4.89
C ALA A 14 18.70 4.62 -4.98
N PHE A 15 18.79 3.29 -5.09
CA PHE A 15 17.64 2.39 -4.99
C PHE A 15 17.15 2.21 -3.54
N ALA A 16 18.00 2.46 -2.54
CA ALA A 16 17.61 2.39 -1.14
C ALA A 16 16.72 3.56 -0.70
N ALA A 17 16.87 4.75 -1.32
CA ALA A 17 16.17 5.98 -0.90
C ALA A 17 14.84 6.27 -1.63
N ALA A 18 14.57 5.67 -2.79
CA ALA A 18 13.33 5.91 -3.52
C ALA A 18 12.14 5.18 -2.88
N ASN A 19 11.00 5.87 -2.72
CA ASN A 19 9.77 5.25 -2.21
C ASN A 19 9.33 4.09 -3.12
N LEU A 20 9.01 2.95 -2.53
CA LEU A 20 8.50 1.79 -3.26
C LEU A 20 6.99 1.92 -3.36
N LYS A 21 6.47 2.01 -4.58
CA LYS A 21 5.03 2.14 -4.85
C LYS A 21 4.49 0.84 -5.42
N ILE A 22 3.50 0.26 -4.74
CA ILE A 22 2.83 -0.99 -5.11
C ILE A 22 1.34 -0.69 -5.27
N THR A 23 0.73 -1.17 -6.35
CA THR A 23 -0.70 -0.95 -6.62
C THR A 23 -1.41 -2.28 -6.71
N TYR A 24 -2.44 -2.46 -5.87
CA TYR A 24 -3.37 -3.57 -5.93
C TYR A 24 -4.69 -3.09 -6.54
N VAL A 25 -5.13 -3.73 -7.62
CA VAL A 25 -6.37 -3.38 -8.31
C VAL A 25 -7.52 -4.20 -7.70
N LEU A 26 -8.46 -3.52 -7.03
CA LEU A 26 -9.63 -4.16 -6.42
C LEU A 26 -10.76 -4.32 -7.44
N THR A 27 -10.97 -3.29 -8.26
CA THR A 27 -11.90 -3.27 -9.40
C THR A 27 -11.29 -2.46 -10.54
N SER A 28 -12.00 -2.32 -11.68
CA SER A 28 -11.50 -1.52 -12.81
C SER A 28 -11.20 -0.06 -12.46
N THR A 29 -11.83 0.50 -11.42
CA THR A 29 -11.59 1.88 -10.98
C THR A 29 -11.06 1.97 -9.56
N ILE A 30 -11.24 0.96 -8.71
CA ILE A 30 -10.81 1.02 -7.31
C ILE A 30 -9.46 0.32 -7.17
N SER A 31 -8.46 1.04 -6.65
CA SER A 31 -7.14 0.47 -6.35
C SER A 31 -6.65 0.87 -4.97
N ILE A 32 -5.86 0.00 -4.36
CA ILE A 32 -5.15 0.24 -3.11
C ILE A 32 -3.68 0.46 -3.49
N VAL A 33 -3.20 1.67 -3.28
CA VAL A 33 -1.81 2.06 -3.52
C VAL A 33 -1.08 2.07 -2.19
N THR A 34 0.02 1.33 -2.11
CA THR A 34 0.92 1.31 -0.95
C THR A 34 2.23 1.96 -1.33
N GLU A 35 2.63 3.00 -0.62
CA GLU A 35 3.91 3.68 -0.78
C GLU A 35 4.77 3.46 0.48
N VAL A 36 5.90 2.79 0.32
CA VAL A 36 6.77 2.36 1.41
C VAL A 36 8.03 3.22 1.42
N SER A 37 8.38 3.76 2.59
CA SER A 37 9.47 4.71 2.77
C SER A 37 10.28 4.43 4.05
N GLY A 38 11.39 5.17 4.19
CA GLY A 38 12.37 5.02 5.26
C GLY A 38 13.43 3.96 4.95
N ASP A 39 14.58 4.10 5.59
CA ASP A 39 15.79 3.31 5.30
C ASP A 39 15.57 1.80 5.46
N ALA A 40 14.80 1.40 6.48
CA ALA A 40 14.39 0.00 6.67
C ALA A 40 12.96 -0.29 6.19
N ARG A 41 12.38 0.54 5.31
CA ARG A 41 11.01 0.37 4.79
C ARG A 41 9.97 0.23 5.90
N GLN A 42 10.17 1.02 6.96
CA GLN A 42 9.43 0.93 8.22
C GLN A 42 8.16 1.81 8.27
N ASN A 43 7.93 2.61 7.23
CA ASN A 43 6.76 3.45 7.08
C ASN A 43 6.03 3.03 5.80
N ALA A 44 4.70 2.95 5.86
CA ALA A 44 3.88 2.66 4.70
C ALA A 44 2.66 3.58 4.68
N THR A 45 2.46 4.28 3.57
CA THR A 45 1.24 5.03 3.31
C THR A 45 0.35 4.20 2.40
N VAL A 46 -0.86 3.90 2.85
CA VAL A 46 -1.88 3.26 2.06
C VAL A 46 -2.86 4.32 1.57
N THR A 47 -3.26 4.20 0.31
CA THR A 47 -4.21 5.11 -0.34
C THR A 47 -5.22 4.29 -1.11
N ILE A 48 -6.51 4.48 -0.85
CA ILE A 48 -7.58 3.95 -1.69
C ILE A 48 -7.88 5.02 -2.75
N MET A 49 -7.81 4.61 -4.01
CA MET A 49 -8.07 5.45 -5.17
C MET A 49 -9.34 4.98 -5.88
N ASN A 50 -10.08 5.93 -6.46
CA ASN A 50 -11.10 5.72 -7.47
C ASN A 50 -10.66 6.42 -8.76
N GLY A 51 -10.08 5.67 -9.70
CA GLY A 51 -9.35 6.22 -10.83
C GLY A 51 -8.19 7.08 -10.35
N SER A 52 -8.22 8.37 -10.69
CA SER A 52 -7.22 9.35 -10.24
C SER A 52 -7.59 10.06 -8.92
N GLN A 53 -8.77 9.81 -8.35
CA GLN A 53 -9.21 10.47 -7.13
C GLN A 53 -8.82 9.66 -5.90
N GLN A 54 -8.14 10.29 -4.95
CA GLN A 54 -7.94 9.73 -3.62
C GLN A 54 -9.24 9.81 -2.82
N VAL A 55 -9.71 8.66 -2.31
CA VAL A 55 -10.92 8.60 -1.47
C VAL A 55 -10.61 8.43 0.01
N TRP A 56 -9.46 7.84 0.32
CA TRP A 56 -9.00 7.64 1.70
C TRP A 56 -7.50 7.37 1.69
N ASN A 57 -6.80 7.80 2.74
CA ASN A 57 -5.42 7.42 2.97
C ASN A 57 -5.14 7.28 4.47
N ALA A 58 -4.05 6.58 4.78
CA ALA A 58 -3.46 6.55 6.11
C ALA A 58 -1.97 6.20 6.02
N THR A 59 -1.21 6.66 6.99
CA THR A 59 0.19 6.28 7.17
C THR A 59 0.30 5.36 8.37
N MET A 60 0.97 4.23 8.19
CA MET A 60 1.31 3.28 9.25
C MET A 60 2.81 3.29 9.48
N THR A 61 3.19 3.04 10.72
CA THR A 61 4.59 2.98 11.17
C THR A 61 4.78 1.72 12.02
N GLN A 62 6.01 1.45 12.46
CA GLN A 62 6.24 0.38 13.43
C GLN A 62 5.49 0.59 14.76
N ALA A 63 5.36 1.84 15.22
CA ALA A 63 4.66 2.15 16.47
C ALA A 63 3.13 2.11 16.32
N GLU A 64 2.64 2.37 15.11
CA GLU A 64 1.23 2.34 14.76
C GLU A 64 1.04 1.53 13.46
N PRO A 65 1.06 0.18 13.55
CA PRO A 65 1.11 -0.68 12.37
C PRO A 65 -0.26 -0.93 11.75
N THR A 66 -1.34 -0.38 12.33
CA THR A 66 -2.71 -0.62 11.85
C THR A 66 -3.42 0.69 11.58
N ALA A 67 -4.03 0.81 10.41
CA ALA A 67 -4.93 1.89 10.06
C ALA A 67 -6.36 1.37 9.92
N THR A 68 -7.35 2.15 10.39
CA THR A 68 -8.77 1.79 10.31
C THR A 68 -9.55 2.85 9.55
N ILE A 69 -10.45 2.40 8.67
CA ILE A 69 -11.38 3.28 7.95
C ILE A 69 -12.50 3.71 8.92
N GLY A 70 -12.52 5.00 9.28
CA GLY A 70 -13.48 5.54 10.26
C GLY A 70 -14.92 5.71 9.76
N SER A 71 -15.13 5.79 8.44
CA SER A 71 -16.44 6.03 7.83
C SER A 71 -16.61 5.23 6.54
N ASN A 72 -17.85 4.88 6.18
CA ASN A 72 -18.12 4.19 4.92
C ASN A 72 -17.59 5.01 3.73
N LEU A 73 -16.83 4.38 2.85
CA LEU A 73 -16.38 4.98 1.59
C LEU A 73 -17.33 4.54 0.50
N ILE A 74 -18.17 5.47 0.00
CA ILE A 74 -19.15 5.20 -1.05
C ILE A 74 -18.54 5.60 -2.39
N ILE A 75 -18.22 4.60 -3.23
CA ILE A 75 -17.47 4.76 -4.47
C ILE A 75 -18.30 4.19 -5.62
N GLY A 76 -19.20 5.02 -6.16
CA GLY A 76 -20.17 4.57 -7.16
C GLY A 76 -21.07 3.47 -6.59
N SER A 77 -21.05 2.28 -7.22
CA SER A 77 -21.84 1.12 -6.79
C SER A 77 -21.17 0.29 -5.68
N VAL A 78 -19.91 0.55 -5.35
CA VAL A 78 -19.17 -0.17 -4.31
C VAL A 78 -19.11 0.68 -3.05
N THR A 79 -19.42 0.09 -1.89
CA THR A 79 -19.17 0.73 -0.59
C THR A 79 -18.15 -0.09 0.20
N ILE A 80 -17.07 0.55 0.64
CA ILE A 80 -16.15 -0.03 1.62
C ILE A 80 -16.66 0.37 3.00
N LYS A 81 -17.04 -0.60 3.83
CA LYS A 81 -17.58 -0.35 5.17
C LYS A 81 -16.53 0.24 6.11
N ALA A 82 -16.99 1.12 6.99
CA ALA A 82 -16.25 1.55 8.17
C ALA A 82 -15.83 0.32 9.01
N GLY A 83 -14.70 0.46 9.70
CA GLY A 83 -14.09 -0.62 10.49
C GLY A 83 -13.19 -1.56 9.68
N GLY A 84 -13.12 -1.41 8.36
CA GLY A 84 -12.09 -2.08 7.55
C GLY A 84 -10.68 -1.60 7.95
N THR A 85 -9.72 -2.53 7.98
CA THR A 85 -8.37 -2.26 8.47
C THR A 85 -7.29 -2.56 7.44
N PHE A 86 -6.18 -1.86 7.58
CA PHE A 86 -4.90 -2.19 6.95
C PHE A 86 -3.88 -2.48 8.04
N THR A 87 -3.09 -3.53 7.87
CA THR A 87 -2.05 -3.92 8.82
C THR A 87 -0.71 -4.02 8.11
N LEU A 88 0.25 -3.28 8.63
CA LEU A 88 1.64 -3.24 8.23
C LEU A 88 2.42 -4.32 8.96
N GLN A 89 3.07 -5.19 8.19
CA GLN A 89 4.14 -6.06 8.66
C GLN A 89 5.47 -5.42 8.25
N ILE A 90 6.25 -4.98 9.24
CA ILE A 90 7.60 -4.46 9.02
C ILE A 90 8.51 -5.62 8.60
N PRO A 91 9.39 -5.42 7.59
CA PRO A 91 10.37 -6.43 7.22
C PRO A 91 11.31 -6.73 8.39
N THR A 92 11.68 -8.00 8.52
CA THR A 92 12.75 -8.44 9.43
C THR A 92 13.87 -9.07 8.61
N VAL A 93 14.90 -9.59 9.28
CA VAL A 93 15.99 -10.35 8.62
C VAL A 93 15.52 -11.67 7.97
N THR A 94 14.34 -12.17 8.32
CA THR A 94 13.80 -13.45 7.84
C THR A 94 12.41 -13.37 7.25
N GLN A 95 11.71 -12.23 7.38
CA GLN A 95 10.33 -12.04 6.95
C GLN A 95 10.23 -10.79 6.06
N PRO A 96 9.71 -10.89 4.82
CA PRO A 96 9.49 -9.72 3.98
C PRO A 96 8.47 -8.77 4.61
N GLY A 97 8.56 -7.49 4.26
CA GLY A 97 7.55 -6.53 4.66
C GLY A 97 6.29 -6.71 3.81
N SER A 98 5.13 -6.48 4.40
CA SER A 98 3.86 -6.62 3.69
C SER A 98 2.77 -5.72 4.26
N MET A 99 1.72 -5.58 3.47
CA MET A 99 0.49 -4.93 3.89
C MET A 99 -0.68 -5.84 3.59
N THR A 100 -1.50 -6.08 4.62
CA THR A 100 -2.74 -6.85 4.51
C THR A 100 -3.93 -5.92 4.71
N ALA A 101 -4.93 -6.05 3.85
CA ALA A 101 -6.21 -5.37 3.98
C ALA A 101 -7.27 -6.38 4.44
N ALA A 102 -8.08 -5.97 5.42
CA ALA A 102 -9.26 -6.69 5.88
C ALA A 102 -10.47 -5.73 5.81
N LEU A 103 -11.24 -5.82 4.73
CA LEU A 103 -12.32 -4.91 4.37
C LEU A 103 -13.64 -5.66 4.25
N THR A 104 -14.75 -4.91 4.28
CA THR A 104 -16.07 -5.42 3.87
C THR A 104 -16.60 -4.56 2.75
N LEU A 105 -16.92 -5.19 1.61
CA LEU A 105 -17.35 -4.55 0.38
C LEU A 105 -18.83 -4.80 0.15
N ILE A 106 -19.65 -3.76 0.07
CA ILE A 106 -21.04 -3.85 -0.39
C ILE A 106 -21.09 -3.51 -1.88
N THR A 107 -21.82 -4.31 -2.63
CA THR A 107 -22.12 -4.09 -4.05
C THR A 107 -23.62 -4.30 -4.30
N PRO A 108 -24.19 -3.86 -5.43
CA PRO A 108 -25.63 -4.03 -5.69
C PRO A 108 -26.06 -5.49 -5.67
N ASN A 109 -25.17 -6.39 -6.13
CA ASN A 109 -25.42 -7.83 -6.16
C ASN A 109 -25.15 -8.52 -4.81
N ASN A 110 -24.47 -7.85 -3.87
CA ASN A 110 -24.17 -8.37 -2.55
C ASN A 110 -24.42 -7.29 -1.49
N PRO A 111 -25.70 -6.95 -1.22
CA PRO A 111 -26.07 -5.89 -0.29
C PRO A 111 -25.69 -6.22 1.16
N GLY A 112 -25.55 -7.50 1.49
CA GLY A 112 -25.11 -7.97 2.82
C GLY A 112 -23.62 -7.78 3.10
N GLY A 113 -22.82 -7.43 2.08
CA GLY A 113 -21.38 -7.27 2.20
C GLY A 113 -20.60 -8.57 1.95
N ILE A 114 -19.43 -8.41 1.33
CA ILE A 114 -18.47 -9.48 1.07
C ILE A 114 -17.18 -9.14 1.83
N PRO A 115 -16.63 -10.06 2.63
CA PRO A 115 -15.33 -9.86 3.24
C PRO A 115 -14.23 -9.89 2.17
N PHE A 116 -13.31 -8.95 2.24
CA PHE A 116 -12.10 -8.90 1.43
C PHE A 116 -10.89 -8.94 2.35
N ASN A 117 -10.18 -10.07 2.36
CA ASN A 117 -8.97 -10.26 3.15
C ASN A 117 -7.84 -10.65 2.19
N ALA A 118 -6.90 -9.74 1.99
CA ALA A 118 -5.82 -9.97 1.02
C ALA A 118 -4.54 -9.23 1.41
N GLN A 119 -3.41 -9.82 1.07
CA GLN A 119 -2.14 -9.10 1.02
C GLN A 119 -2.16 -8.17 -0.21
N VAL A 120 -2.16 -6.87 0.03
CA VAL A 120 -2.27 -5.82 -1.01
C VAL A 120 -0.92 -5.24 -1.41
N ALA A 121 0.13 -5.49 -0.61
CA ALA A 121 1.50 -5.15 -0.96
C ALA A 121 2.50 -6.09 -0.28
N GLN A 122 3.66 -6.29 -0.91
CA GLN A 122 4.81 -6.98 -0.34
C GLN A 122 6.09 -6.39 -0.89
N TRP A 123 7.12 -6.30 -0.05
CA TRP A 123 8.43 -5.79 -0.41
C TRP A 123 9.56 -6.62 0.21
N PRO A 124 10.76 -6.62 -0.40
CA PRO A 124 11.86 -7.45 0.07
C PRO A 124 12.34 -7.07 1.47
N LEU A 125 13.13 -7.96 2.07
CA LEU A 125 13.81 -7.75 3.35
C LEU A 125 14.63 -6.44 3.28
N SER A 126 14.61 -5.63 4.33
CA SER A 126 15.57 -4.54 4.45
C SER A 126 16.96 -5.16 4.66
N SER A 127 17.82 -5.02 3.66
CA SER A 127 19.23 -5.44 3.68
C SER A 127 20.07 -4.53 4.56
#